data_AF-A0A7V9FGR3-F1
#
_entry.id   AF-A0A7V9FGR3-F1
#
_cell.length_a   1.000
_cell.length_b   1.000
_cell.length_c   1.000
_cell.angle_alpha   90.00
_cell.angle_beta   90.00
_cell.angle_gamma   90.00
#
_symmetry.space_group_name_H-M   'P 1'
#
loop_
_entity.id
_entity.type
_entity.pdbx_description
1 polymer ?
#
loop_
_entity_poly.entity_id
_entity_poly.type
_entity_poly.pdbx_seq_one_letter_code
_entity_poly.pdbx_strand_id
1 'polypeptide(L)' 'MLRNLLGFAIFAVIALFLLRVVFGLFGLVVGLLGTLLWLAFVGFVIYLLLKVFSPGTAARVREMVGGRV' A
#
# COMPACT_ATOMS: atom_id res chain seq x y z
N MET A 1 -31.51 35.48 -2.81
CA MET A 1 -30.28 35.00 -2.14
C MET A 1 -30.38 33.52 -1.73
N LEU A 2 -31.52 33.05 -1.20
CA LEU A 2 -31.75 31.64 -0.84
C LEU A 2 -31.53 30.64 -2.01
N ARG A 3 -31.87 31.02 -3.25
CA ARG A 3 -31.60 30.22 -4.46
C ARG A 3 -30.11 29.98 -4.73
N ASN A 4 -29.26 30.98 -4.48
CA ASN A 4 -27.80 30.81 -4.62
C ASN A 4 -27.21 30.00 -3.46
N LEU A 5 -27.76 30.16 -2.24
CA LEU A 5 -27.35 29.37 -1.08
C LEU A 5 -27.68 27.88 -1.25
N LEU A 6 -28.86 27.54 -1.80
CA LEU A 6 -29.24 26.17 -2.14
C LEU A 6 -28.32 25.56 -3.20
N GLY A 7 -28.00 26.32 -4.26
CA GLY A 7 -27.05 25.86 -5.28
C GLY A 7 -25.66 25.58 -4.71
N PHE A 8 -25.16 26.46 -3.83
CA PHE A 8 -23.89 26.25 -3.14
C PHE A 8 -23.92 25.05 -2.18
N ALA A 9 -25.02 24.86 -1.44
CA ALA A 9 -25.17 23.72 -0.54
C ALA A 9 -25.14 22.38 -1.29
N ILE A 10 -25.85 22.28 -2.42
CA ILE A 10 -25.84 21.08 -3.26
C ILE A 10 -24.44 20.85 -3.85
N PHE A 11 -23.80 21.90 -4.36
CA PHE A 11 -22.43 21.81 -4.89
C PHE A 11 -21.44 21.35 -3.81
N ALA A 12 -21.55 21.87 -2.59
CA ALA A 12 -20.70 21.47 -1.47
C ALA A 12 -20.86 19.98 -1.13
N VAL A 13 -22.09 19.46 -1.13
CA VAL A 13 -22.33 18.02 -0.89
C VAL A 13 -21.68 17.18 -2.00
N ILE A 14 -21.85 17.58 -3.26
CA ILE A 14 -21.26 16.87 -4.41
C ILE A 14 -19.73 16.91 -4.33
N ALA A 15 -19.15 18.08 -4.05
CA ALA A 15 -17.71 18.25 -3.92
C ALA A 15 -17.12 17.40 -2.79
N LEU A 16 -17.78 17.37 -1.63
CA LEU A 16 -17.36 16.53 -0.51
C LEU A 16 -17.47 15.04 -0.84
N PHE A 17 -18.51 14.64 -1.58
CA PHE A 17 -18.65 13.27 -2.04
C PHE A 17 -17.51 12.87 -3.00
N LEU A 18 -17.24 13.69 -4.02
CA LEU A 18 -16.12 13.47 -4.94
C LEU A 18 -14.79 13.40 -4.20
N LEU A 19 -14.56 14.31 -3.25
CA LEU A 19 -13.35 14.34 -2.45
C LEU A 19 -13.15 13.04 -1.67
N ARG A 20 -14.21 12.52 -1.05
CA ARG A 20 -14.17 11.22 -0.35
C ARG A 20 -13.86 10.07 -1.29
N VAL A 21 -14.42 10.07 -2.50
CA VAL A 21 -14.14 9.02 -3.50
C VAL A 21 -12.68 9.07 -3.93
N VAL A 22 -12.14 10.24 -4.23
CA VAL A 22 -10.73 10.41 -4.62
C VAL A 22 -9.79 9.95 -3.51
N PHE A 23 -10.02 10.38 -2.28
CA PHE A 23 -9.20 9.94 -1.14
C PHE A 23 -9.36 8.45 -0.83
N GLY A 24 -10.55 7.88 -1.03
CA GLY A 24 -10.78 6.43 -0.89
C GLY A 24 -9.97 5.62 -1.91
N LEU A 25 -9.97 6.04 -3.18
CA LEU A 25 -9.17 5.41 -4.23
C LEU A 25 -7.68 5.58 -3.98
N PHE A 26 -7.25 6.76 -3.54
CA PHE A 26 -5.87 7.01 -3.16
C PHE A 26 -5.45 6.13 -1.98
N GLY A 27 -6.30 6.02 -0.96
CA GLY A 27 -6.10 5.14 0.19
C GLY A 27 -6.01 3.67 -0.19
N LEU A 28 -6.76 3.22 -1.20
CA LEU A 28 -6.67 1.86 -1.74
C LEU A 28 -5.30 1.60 -2.37
N VAL A 29 -4.81 2.51 -3.21
CA VAL A 29 -3.48 2.38 -3.83
C VAL A 29 -2.38 2.39 -2.76
N VAL A 30 -2.43 3.33 -1.83
CA VAL A 30 -1.45 3.43 -0.74
C VAL A 30 -1.52 2.19 0.16
N GLY A 31 -2.72 1.68 0.45
CA GLY A 31 -2.91 0.46 1.25
C GLY A 31 -2.36 -0.78 0.57
N LEU A 32 -2.55 -0.92 -0.75
CA LEU A 32 -1.95 -2.01 -1.54
C LEU A 32 -0.41 -1.92 -1.53
N LEU A 33 0.14 -0.73 -1.77
CA LEU A 33 1.58 -0.50 -1.69
C LEU A 33 2.12 -0.79 -0.28
N GLY A 34 1.42 -0.36 0.76
CA GLY A 34 1.76 -0.63 2.15
C GLY A 34 1.75 -2.14 2.45
N THR A 35 0.78 -2.88 1.92
CA THR A 35 0.68 -4.34 2.08
C THR A 35 1.83 -5.06 1.38
N LEU A 36 2.16 -4.64 0.15
CA LEU A 36 3.32 -5.15 -0.59
C LEU A 36 4.64 -4.89 0.15
N LEU A 37 4.82 -3.66 0.66
CA LEU A 37 6.00 -3.29 1.45
C LEU A 37 6.06 -4.09 2.75
N TRP A 38 4.94 -4.30 3.42
CA TRP A 38 4.87 -5.13 4.62
C TRP A 38 5.26 -6.58 4.33
N LEU A 39 4.73 -7.16 3.26
CA LEU A 39 5.08 -8.53 2.84
C LEU A 39 6.58 -8.65 2.52
N ALA A 40 7.12 -7.66 1.79
CA ALA A 40 8.55 -7.61 1.48
C ALA A 40 9.40 -7.46 2.76
N PHE A 41 8.96 -6.65 3.72
CA PHE A 41 9.62 -6.48 5.01
C PHE A 41 9.63 -7.79 5.80
N VAL A 42 8.51 -8.50 5.88
CA VAL A 42 8.44 -9.80 6.55
C VAL A 42 9.38 -10.81 5.87
N GLY A 43 9.37 -10.88 4.53
CA GLY A 43 10.29 -11.72 3.77
C GLY A 43 11.76 -11.37 4.07
N PHE A 44 12.09 -10.09 4.18
CA PHE A 44 13.42 -9.60 4.54
C PHE A 44 13.82 -9.98 5.98
N VAL A 45 12.92 -9.85 6.94
CA VAL A 45 13.17 -10.26 8.33
C VAL A 45 13.42 -11.76 8.41
N ILE A 46 12.61 -12.58 7.73
CA ILE A 46 12.81 -14.02 7.65
C ILE A 46 14.18 -14.34 7.02
N TYR A 47 14.55 -13.66 5.94
CA TYR A 47 15.86 -13.81 5.32
C TYR A 47 17.01 -13.46 6.28
N LEU A 48 16.88 -12.38 7.05
CA LEU A 48 17.87 -12.01 8.06
C LEU A 48 17.99 -13.06 9.15
N LEU A 49 16.86 -13.58 9.66
CA LEU A 49 16.86 -14.66 10.64
C LEU A 49 17.56 -15.90 10.08
N LEU A 50 17.22 -16.31 8.86
CA LEU A 50 17.90 -17.42 8.18
C LEU A 50 19.40 -17.14 8.05
N LYS A 51 19.80 -15.92 7.70
CA LYS A 51 21.21 -15.55 7.55
C LYS A 51 21.99 -15.63 8.86
N VAL A 52 21.36 -15.27 9.98
CA VAL A 52 21.98 -15.31 11.32
C VAL A 52 22.09 -16.74 11.85
N PHE A 53 21.05 -17.55 11.69
CA PHE A 53 21.03 -18.91 12.26
C PHE A 53 21.58 -20.00 11.31
N SER A 54 21.41 -19.84 10.00
CA SER A 54 21.84 -20.81 8.98
C SER A 54 22.26 -20.10 7.68
N PRO A 55 23.51 -19.62 7.60
CA PRO A 55 23.99 -18.89 6.42
C PRO A 55 23.92 -19.72 5.13
N GLY A 56 24.03 -21.06 5.22
CA GLY A 56 23.87 -21.97 4.08
C GLY A 56 22.45 -22.02 3.52
N THR A 57 21.43 -21.93 4.36
CA THR A 57 20.02 -21.88 3.91
C THR A 57 19.70 -20.51 3.30
N ALA A 58 20.22 -19.43 3.87
CA ALA A 58 20.05 -18.08 3.31
C ALA A 58 20.69 -17.93 1.92
N ALA A 59 21.83 -18.59 1.67
CA ALA A 59 22.46 -18.61 0.34
C ALA A 59 21.55 -19.26 -0.71
N ARG A 60 20.97 -20.43 -0.40
CA ARG A 60 20.04 -21.13 -1.31
C ARG A 60 18.76 -20.32 -1.57
N VAL A 61 18.18 -19.68 -0.55
CA VAL A 61 17.01 -18.81 -0.72
C VAL A 61 17.35 -17.63 -1.63
N ARG A 62 18.54 -17.05 -1.49
CA ARG A 62 18.99 -15.95 -2.36
C ARG A 62 19.23 -16.41 -3.81
N GLU A 63 19.74 -17.62 -4.01
CA GLU A 63 19.93 -18.19 -5.35
C GLU A 63 18.59 -18.46 -6.04
N MET A 64 17.64 -19.09 -5.33
CA MET A 64 16.29 -19.35 -5.85
C MET A 64 15.53 -18.04 -6.17
N VAL A 65 15.56 -17.05 -5.27
CA VAL A 65 14.89 -15.76 -5.48
C VAL A 65 15.60 -14.93 -6.56
N GLY A 66 16.93 -15.02 -6.64
CA GLY A 66 17.74 -14.31 -7.63
C GLY A 66 17.68 -14.91 -9.04
N GLY A 67 16.96 -16.02 -9.24
CA GLY A 67 16.84 -16.71 -10.53
C GLY A 67 18.16 -17.27 -11.05
N ARG A 68 19.19 -17.39 -10.19
CA ARG A 68 20.46 -18.03 -10.54
C ARG A 68 20.29 -19.52 -10.31
N VAL A 69 19.70 -20.19 -11.29
CA VAL A 69 19.77 -21.65 -11.46
C VAL A 69 21.08 -21.99 -12.15
#